data_AF-J3GRN3-F1
#
_entry.id   AF-J3GRN3-F1
#
_cell.length_a   1.000
_cell.length_b   1.000
_cell.length_c   1.000
_cell.angle_alpha   90.00
_cell.angle_beta   90.00
_cell.angle_gamma   90.00
#
_symmetry.space_group_name_H-M   'P 1'
#
loop_
_entity.id
_entity.type
_entity.pdbx_description
1 polymer ?
#
loop_
_entity_poly.entity_id
_entity_poly.type
_entity_poly.pdbx_seq_one_letter_code
_entity_poly.pdbx_strand_id
1 'polypeptide(L)'
;MAQFEPGHLHIERHALTPDDVSYNVHLDYEVSKNAKGEKGIQFTMHGSIQGKVMSEPFFLPKEEAYNFASNVTKIAEKYGIPKTHSQIGSTHKHYDLMFEDIRKQLNMKSGDPIDLEKFE
;
A
#
# COMPACT_ATOMS: atom_id res chain seq x y z
N MET A 1 -3.65 5.84 -13.36
CA MET A 1 -4.66 6.37 -12.44
C MET A 1 -4.57 5.60 -11.13
N ALA A 2 -4.79 6.27 -10.01
CA ALA A 2 -4.97 5.60 -8.72
C ALA A 2 -6.41 5.89 -8.25
N GLN A 3 -7.07 4.88 -7.70
CA GLN A 3 -8.40 4.98 -7.10
C GLN A 3 -8.31 4.38 -5.71
N PHE A 4 -8.64 5.18 -4.70
CA PHE A 4 -8.68 4.74 -3.32
C PHE A 4 -10.12 4.52 -2.88
N GLU A 5 -10.34 3.38 -2.23
CA GLU A 5 -11.57 3.00 -1.56
C GLU A 5 -11.21 2.48 -0.15
N PRO A 6 -12.10 2.62 0.84
CA PRO A 6 -11.83 2.11 2.18
C PRO A 6 -11.62 0.59 2.15
N GLY A 7 -10.41 0.14 2.49
CA GLY A 7 -9.98 -1.26 2.41
C GLY A 7 -9.37 -1.69 1.06
N HIS A 8 -9.31 -0.81 0.07
CA HIS A 8 -8.84 -1.15 -1.28
C HIS A 8 -8.16 0.02 -1.99
N LEU A 9 -6.92 -0.16 -2.44
CA LEU A 9 -6.25 0.81 -3.30
C LEU A 9 -5.96 0.18 -4.67
N HIS A 10 -6.57 0.73 -5.71
CA HIS A 10 -6.28 0.38 -7.10
C HIS A 10 -5.28 1.36 -7.70
N ILE A 11 -4.21 0.85 -8.28
CA ILE A 11 -3.16 1.61 -8.96
C ILE A 11 -2.92 1.03 -10.34
N GLU A 12 -3.27 1.79 -11.36
CA GLU A 12 -2.92 1.47 -12.73
C GLU A 12 -2.03 2.54 -13.34
N ARG A 13 -1.06 2.12 -14.14
CA ARG A 13 -0.28 2.99 -15.01
C ARG A 13 -0.28 2.37 -16.38
N HIS A 14 -0.67 3.17 -17.37
CA HIS A 14 -0.54 2.80 -18.77
C HIS A 14 0.74 3.43 -19.31
N ALA A 15 1.61 2.63 -19.90
CA ALA A 15 2.81 3.13 -20.58
C ALA A 15 2.40 3.99 -21.78
N LEU A 16 2.79 5.26 -21.77
CA LEU A 16 2.57 6.19 -22.88
C LEU A 16 3.72 6.11 -23.90
N THR A 17 4.87 5.56 -23.49
CA THR A 17 6.06 5.37 -24.33
C THR A 17 6.56 3.93 -24.22
N PRO A 18 7.34 3.41 -25.20
CA PRO A 18 7.91 2.06 -25.12
C PRO A 18 8.97 1.88 -24.01
N ASP A 19 9.44 2.99 -23.40
CA ASP A 19 10.32 2.99 -22.23
C ASP A 19 9.52 3.03 -20.91
N ASP A 20 8.22 3.29 -20.98
CA ASP A 20 7.34 3.29 -19.81
C ASP A 20 6.88 1.88 -19.43
N VAL A 21 6.59 1.73 -18.14
CA VAL A 21 6.13 0.47 -17.55
C VAL A 21 4.62 0.52 -17.34
N SER A 22 3.90 -0.37 -18.02
CA SER A 22 2.48 -0.61 -17.76
C SER A 22 2.30 -1.55 -16.57
N TYR A 23 1.50 -1.15 -15.60
CA TYR A 23 1.11 -2.00 -14.47
C TYR A 23 -0.31 -1.72 -14.01
N ASN A 24 -0.96 -2.73 -13.48
CA ASN A 24 -2.27 -2.65 -12.86
C ASN A 24 -2.22 -3.48 -11.58
N VAL A 25 -2.28 -2.82 -10.42
CA VAL A 25 -2.08 -3.43 -9.12
C VAL A 25 -3.22 -3.01 -8.21
N HIS A 26 -3.76 -3.97 -7.49
CA HIS A 26 -4.73 -3.83 -6.43
C HIS A 26 -4.05 -4.14 -5.10
N LEU A 27 -4.29 -3.28 -4.12
CA LEU A 27 -3.78 -3.42 -2.76
C LEU A 27 -4.97 -3.41 -1.81
N ASP A 28 -5.43 -4.60 -1.48
CA ASP A 28 -6.51 -4.81 -0.53
C ASP A 28 -5.94 -4.87 0.87
N TYR A 29 -6.67 -4.33 1.83
CA TYR A 29 -6.24 -4.32 3.21
C TYR A 29 -7.42 -4.42 4.17
N GLU A 30 -7.29 -5.28 5.18
CA GLU A 30 -8.35 -5.56 6.13
C GLU A 30 -7.82 -5.77 7.55
N VAL A 31 -8.62 -5.41 8.55
CA VAL A 31 -8.25 -5.66 9.96
C VAL A 31 -8.26 -7.15 10.22
N SER A 32 -7.08 -7.67 10.57
CA SER A 32 -6.91 -9.07 10.92
C SER A 32 -6.11 -9.23 12.20
N LYS A 33 -6.10 -10.44 12.74
CA LYS A 33 -5.32 -10.79 13.92
C LYS A 33 -4.32 -11.86 13.53
N ASN A 34 -3.06 -11.69 13.92
CA ASN A 34 -2.08 -12.74 13.71
C ASN A 34 -2.33 -13.93 14.66
N ALA A 35 -1.59 -15.03 14.45
CA ALA A 35 -1.68 -16.22 15.30
C ALA A 35 -1.34 -15.97 16.78
N LYS A 36 -0.67 -14.86 17.10
CA LYS A 36 -0.36 -14.42 18.47
C LYS A 36 -1.47 -13.58 19.11
N GLY A 37 -2.54 -13.28 18.36
CA GLY A 37 -3.67 -12.46 18.82
C GLY A 37 -3.44 -10.95 18.68
N GLU A 38 -2.35 -10.52 18.05
CA GLU A 38 -2.02 -9.12 17.82
C GLU A 38 -2.89 -8.58 16.67
N LYS A 39 -3.57 -7.46 16.92
CA LYS A 39 -4.31 -6.74 15.87
C LYS A 39 -3.34 -6.11 14.88
N GLY A 40 -3.63 -6.28 13.61
CA GLY A 40 -2.92 -5.66 12.52
C GLY A 40 -3.80 -5.57 11.29
N ILE A 41 -3.17 -5.36 10.15
CA ILE A 41 -3.80 -5.28 8.86
C ILE A 41 -3.20 -6.38 7.98
N GLN A 42 -4.06 -7.20 7.40
CA GLN A 42 -3.67 -8.11 6.34
C GLN A 42 -3.73 -7.34 5.04
N PHE A 43 -2.59 -7.21 4.36
CA PHE A 43 -2.52 -6.62 3.03
C PHE A 43 -2.44 -7.73 1.98
N THR A 44 -3.08 -7.52 0.84
CA THR A 44 -3.00 -8.42 -0.31
C THR A 44 -2.72 -7.61 -1.57
N MET A 45 -1.46 -7.61 -2.00
CA MET A 45 -1.06 -6.92 -3.22
C MET A 45 -1.15 -7.89 -4.40
N HIS A 46 -2.05 -7.62 -5.34
CA HIS A 46 -2.24 -8.49 -6.49
C HIS A 46 -2.53 -7.71 -7.76
N GLY A 47 -2.24 -8.27 -8.93
CA GLY A 47 -2.43 -7.57 -10.19
C GLY A 47 -1.49 -8.08 -11.26
N SER A 48 -1.12 -7.20 -12.19
CA SER A 48 -0.29 -7.49 -13.35
C SER A 48 0.72 -6.37 -13.61
N ILE A 49 2.01 -6.70 -13.65
CA ILE A 49 3.10 -5.76 -13.97
C ILE A 49 3.75 -6.23 -15.28
N GLN A 50 3.77 -5.38 -16.31
CA GLN A 50 4.33 -5.73 -17.62
C GLN A 50 3.82 -7.06 -18.19
N GLY A 51 2.55 -7.38 -17.95
CA GLY A 51 1.94 -8.66 -18.35
C GLY A 51 2.26 -9.86 -17.46
N LYS A 52 3.01 -9.69 -16.37
CA LYS A 52 3.22 -10.72 -15.35
C LYS A 52 2.21 -10.55 -14.21
N VAL A 53 1.40 -11.57 -13.99
CA VAL A 53 0.48 -11.62 -12.86
C VAL A 53 1.26 -11.83 -11.57
N MET A 54 0.89 -11.11 -10.52
CA MET A 54 1.46 -11.19 -9.19
C MET A 54 0.37 -11.19 -8.13
N SER A 55 0.60 -11.86 -7.01
CA SER A 55 -0.31 -11.88 -5.85
C SER A 55 0.49 -12.26 -4.61
N GLU A 56 0.78 -11.27 -3.76
CA GLU A 56 1.56 -11.45 -2.54
C GLU A 56 0.74 -10.90 -1.36
N PRO A 57 0.22 -11.77 -0.48
CA PRO A 57 -0.35 -11.37 0.79
C PRO A 57 0.74 -11.18 1.85
N PHE A 58 0.62 -10.14 2.66
CA PHE A 58 1.52 -9.87 3.78
C PHE A 58 0.76 -9.24 4.95
N PHE A 59 1.02 -9.73 6.15
CA PHE A 59 0.42 -9.21 7.37
C PHE A 59 1.35 -8.18 8.00
N LEU A 60 0.81 -7.03 8.39
CA LEU A 60 1.52 -6.04 9.19
C LEU A 60 0.81 -5.82 10.53
N PRO A 61 1.49 -5.99 11.68
CA PRO A 61 0.93 -5.63 12.98
C PRO A 61 0.63 -4.13 13.04
N LYS A 62 -0.23 -3.68 13.97
CA LYS A 62 -0.62 -2.26 14.09
C LYS A 62 0.56 -1.27 14.06
N GLU A 63 1.70 -1.67 14.62
CA GLU A 63 2.90 -0.82 14.75
C GLU A 63 3.64 -0.68 13.42
N GLU A 64 3.58 -1.71 12.58
CA GLU A 64 4.19 -1.73 11.25
C GLU A 64 3.19 -1.44 10.13
N ALA A 65 1.89 -1.36 10.44
CA ALA A 65 0.85 -1.06 9.48
C ALA A 65 1.09 0.27 8.76
N TYR A 66 1.84 1.20 9.36
CA TYR A 66 2.33 2.45 8.75
C TYR A 66 3.48 2.27 7.75
N ASN A 67 4.21 1.16 7.84
CA ASN A 67 5.34 0.82 6.97
C ASN A 67 4.92 -0.04 5.75
N PHE A 68 3.62 -0.10 5.44
CA PHE A 68 3.09 -0.84 4.30
C PHE A 68 3.67 -0.36 2.97
N ALA A 69 3.89 0.96 2.81
CA ALA A 69 4.49 1.54 1.62
C ALA A 69 5.85 0.92 1.25
N SER A 70 6.68 0.63 2.27
CA SER A 70 7.99 -0.01 2.06
C SER A 70 7.85 -1.43 1.53
N ASN A 71 6.89 -2.21 2.07
CA ASN A 71 6.60 -3.57 1.61
C ASN A 71 6.04 -3.58 0.18
N VAL A 72 5.05 -2.73 -0.11
CA VAL A 72 4.47 -2.58 -1.44
C VAL A 72 5.55 -2.21 -2.46
N THR A 73 6.44 -1.27 -2.11
CA THR A 73 7.55 -0.87 -2.98
C THR A 73 8.51 -2.04 -3.24
N LYS A 74 8.92 -2.78 -2.21
CA LYS A 74 9.80 -3.94 -2.36
C LYS A 74 9.19 -5.03 -3.24
N ILE A 75 7.89 -5.30 -3.08
CA ILE A 75 7.18 -6.26 -3.93
C ILE A 75 7.15 -5.73 -5.36
N ALA A 76 6.72 -4.49 -5.60
CA ALA A 76 6.70 -3.88 -6.93
C ALA A 76 8.07 -3.95 -7.64
N GLU A 77 9.15 -3.68 -6.91
CA GLU A 77 10.53 -3.80 -7.40
C GLU A 77 10.89 -5.23 -7.79
N LYS A 78 10.54 -6.22 -6.96
CA LYS A 78 10.77 -7.66 -7.23
C LYS A 78 10.13 -8.12 -8.53
N TYR A 79 8.97 -7.55 -8.89
CA TYR A 79 8.25 -7.89 -10.12
C TYR A 79 8.63 -7.04 -11.34
N GLY A 80 9.49 -6.02 -11.16
CA GLY A 80 10.09 -5.27 -12.27
C GLY A 80 9.54 -3.86 -12.46
N ILE A 81 8.92 -3.25 -11.44
CA ILE A 81 8.71 -1.78 -11.42
C ILE A 81 10.01 -1.15 -10.90
N PRO A 82 10.80 -0.45 -11.73
CA PRO A 82 12.01 0.22 -11.26
C PRO A 82 11.65 1.33 -10.26
N LYS A 83 12.48 1.53 -9.23
CA LYS A 83 12.27 2.56 -8.18
C LYS A 83 11.91 3.94 -8.73
N THR A 84 12.44 4.30 -9.89
CA THR A 84 12.20 5.57 -10.60
C THR A 84 10.78 5.68 -11.17
N HIS A 85 10.12 4.58 -11.51
CA HIS A 85 8.73 4.51 -11.99
C HIS A 85 7.77 3.96 -10.94
N SER A 86 8.30 3.55 -9.78
CA SER A 86 7.57 3.23 -8.55
C SER A 86 7.06 4.50 -7.89
N GLN A 87 6.39 5.34 -8.68
CA GLN A 87 5.55 6.45 -8.21
C GLN A 87 4.31 5.96 -7.43
N ILE A 88 4.26 4.66 -7.10
CA ILE A 88 3.36 4.13 -6.10
C ILE A 88 3.44 5.03 -4.84
N GLY A 89 4.64 5.41 -4.39
CA GLY A 89 4.82 6.38 -3.29
C GLY A 89 4.50 7.85 -3.60
N SER A 90 4.58 8.30 -4.86
CA SER A 90 4.24 9.69 -5.24
C SER A 90 2.74 9.99 -5.20
N THR A 91 1.91 8.97 -4.93
CA THR A 91 0.48 9.13 -4.67
C THR A 91 0.23 9.43 -3.19
N HIS A 92 1.02 10.32 -2.59
CA HIS A 92 0.98 10.66 -1.16
C HIS A 92 -0.46 10.89 -0.63
N LYS A 93 -1.34 11.48 -1.43
CA LYS A 93 -2.74 11.70 -1.05
C LYS A 93 -3.52 10.41 -0.78
N HIS A 94 -3.29 9.34 -1.53
CA HIS A 94 -4.03 8.08 -1.34
C HIS A 94 -3.45 7.29 -0.15
N TYR A 95 -2.14 7.39 0.07
CA TYR A 95 -1.50 6.84 1.26
C TYR A 95 -2.00 7.50 2.54
N ASP A 96 -2.21 8.82 2.52
CA ASP A 96 -2.80 9.56 3.63
C ASP A 96 -4.23 9.06 3.93
N LEU A 97 -5.05 8.86 2.89
CA LEU A 97 -6.40 8.30 3.04
C LEU A 97 -6.38 6.86 3.59
N MET A 98 -5.47 6.00 3.10
CA MET A 98 -5.27 4.66 3.64
C MET A 98 -4.85 4.71 5.11
N PHE A 99 -3.95 5.62 5.46
CA PHE A 99 -3.47 5.81 6.82
C PHE A 99 -4.62 6.19 7.76
N GLU A 100 -5.45 7.15 7.36
CA GLU A 100 -6.64 7.54 8.12
C GLU A 100 -7.64 6.39 8.27
N ASP A 101 -7.86 5.62 7.21
CA ASP A 101 -8.77 4.47 7.22
C ASP A 101 -8.26 3.34 8.13
N ILE A 102 -7.00 2.94 7.98
CA ILE A 102 -6.32 1.95 8.84
C ILE A 102 -6.39 2.39 10.31
N ARG A 103 -6.16 3.68 10.59
CA ARG A 103 -6.25 4.23 11.94
C ARG A 103 -7.65 4.07 12.53
N LYS A 104 -8.69 4.40 11.75
CA LYS A 104 -10.11 4.23 12.15
C LYS A 104 -10.44 2.76 12.37
N GLN A 105 -10.03 1.91 11.43
CA GLN A 105 -10.23 0.47 11.44
C GLN A 105 -9.59 -0.23 12.65
N LEU A 106 -8.35 0.13 13.00
CA LEU A 106 -7.64 -0.39 14.17
C LEU A 106 -8.16 0.18 15.49
N ASN A 107 -9.14 1.09 15.44
CA ASN A 107 -9.69 1.80 16.60
C ASN A 107 -8.58 2.48 17.43
N MET A 108 -7.59 3.06 16.74
CA MET A 108 -6.56 3.84 17.41
C MET A 108 -7.20 5.12 17.93
N LYS A 109 -7.28 5.26 19.27
CA LYS A 109 -7.89 6.42 19.91
C LYS A 109 -7.24 7.71 19.39
N SER A 110 -8.06 8.61 18.86
CA SER A 110 -7.66 10.00 18.58
C SER A 110 -7.37 10.68 19.92
N GLY A 111 -6.12 11.09 20.15
CA GLY A 111 -5.67 11.65 21.43
C GLY A 111 -4.15 11.69 21.59
N ASP A 112 -3.40 10.78 20.96
CA ASP A 112 -1.96 10.98 20.76
C ASP A 112 -1.75 11.89 19.55
N PRO A 113 -0.99 12.99 19.69
CA PRO A 113 -0.65 13.85 18.57
C PRO A 113 0.12 13.00 17.55
N ILE A 114 -0.44 12.87 16.35
CA ILE A 114 0.38 12.47 15.21
C ILE A 114 1.22 13.69 14.91
N ASP A 115 2.44 13.66 15.43
CA ASP A 115 3.48 14.64 15.17
C ASP A 115 3.81 14.59 13.67
N LEU A 116 3.10 15.42 12.90
CA LEU A 116 3.30 15.61 11.46
C LEU A 116 4.67 16.26 11.17
N GLU A 117 5.43 16.67 12.20
CA GLU A 117 6.78 17.26 12.10
C GLU A 117 7.90 16.21 11.86
N LYS A 118 7.61 14.91 11.81
CA LYS A 118 8.61 13.86 11.48
C LYS A 118 8.69 13.47 10.00
N PHE A 119 8.02 14.19 9.12
CA PHE A 119 8.03 13.95 7.67
C PHE A 119 8.66 15.12 6.88
N GLU A 120 9.68 15.78 7.42
CA GLU A 120 10.58 16.69 6.68
C GLU A 120 11.93 16.05 6.33
#